data_AF-A0A7S1ZNZ3-F1
#
_entry.id   AF-A0A7S1ZNZ3-F1
#
_cell.length_a   1.000
_cell.length_b   1.000
_cell.length_c   1.000
_cell.angle_alpha   90.00
_cell.angle_beta   90.00
_cell.angle_gamma   90.00
#
_symmetry.space_group_name_H-M   'P 1'
#
loop_
_entity.id
_entity.type
_entity.pdbx_description
1 polymer ?
#
loop_
_entity_poly.entity_id
_entity_poly.type
_entity_poly.pdbx_seq_one_letter_code
_entity_poly.pdbx_strand_id
1 'polypeptide(L)'
;NSLLYRENLLKKLKQKVQKQVDWLDESPPFDNVQVQAATTINELDNAYTAPVFGFEDFIDYYNKSSSVHFISNITVPTMVLNSLDDPFFDAAAYPMEDNSVPVKLVYTKNGGHLGHMFHEEGQEKSGEGEDKHKISWMPNELVRFVRHVEVKVFETGWPENVEPLKSYESSAVEVISR
;
A
#
# COMPACT_ATOMS: atom_id res chain seq x y z
N ASN A 1 -3.11 2.94 17.24
CA ASN A 1 -3.97 3.18 16.06
C ASN A 1 -4.16 1.94 15.20
N SER A 2 -3.11 1.16 14.90
CA SER A 2 -3.22 -0.06 14.05
C SER A 2 -4.17 -1.14 14.57
N LEU A 3 -4.16 -1.47 15.87
CA LEU A 3 -5.04 -2.50 16.44
C LEU A 3 -6.53 -2.19 16.26
N LEU A 4 -6.96 -0.98 16.62
CA LEU A 4 -8.36 -0.55 16.47
C LEU A 4 -8.82 -0.57 15.01
N TYR A 5 -7.92 -0.23 14.07
CA TYR A 5 -8.21 -0.30 12.64
C TYR A 5 -8.39 -1.75 12.17
N ARG A 6 -7.46 -2.64 12.54
CA ARG A 6 -7.51 -4.07 12.21
C ARG A 6 -8.76 -4.75 12.76
N GLU A 7 -9.13 -4.47 14.00
CA GLU A 7 -10.35 -5.00 14.64
C GLU A 7 -11.62 -4.55 13.90
N ASN A 8 -11.71 -3.26 13.57
CA ASN A 8 -12.85 -2.72 12.84
C ASN A 8 -12.94 -3.28 11.42
N LEU A 9 -11.81 -3.47 10.75
CA LEU A 9 -11.74 -4.10 9.44
C LEU A 9 -12.19 -5.56 9.51
N LEU A 10 -11.62 -6.34 10.42
CA LEU A 10 -11.97 -7.75 10.62
C LEU A 10 -13.46 -7.90 10.89
N LYS A 11 -14.03 -7.06 11.76
CA LYS A 11 -15.48 -7.02 12.02
C LYS A 11 -16.29 -6.78 10.74
N LYS A 12 -15.88 -5.82 9.91
CA LYS A 12 -16.55 -5.53 8.63
C LYS A 12 -16.43 -6.69 7.63
N LEU A 13 -15.27 -7.36 7.58
CA LEU A 13 -15.07 -8.53 6.71
C LEU A 13 -15.97 -9.68 7.13
N LYS A 14 -16.01 -10.03 8.42
CA LYS A 14 -16.93 -11.06 8.96
C LYS A 14 -18.39 -10.76 8.64
N GLN A 15 -18.81 -9.50 8.75
CA GLN A 15 -20.17 -9.08 8.38
C GLN A 15 -20.45 -9.25 6.89
N LYS A 16 -19.48 -8.99 6.02
CA LYS A 16 -19.63 -9.24 4.58
C LYS A 16 -19.74 -10.73 4.29
N VAL A 17 -18.91 -11.56 4.91
CA VAL A 17 -18.98 -13.02 4.77
C VAL A 17 -20.32 -13.54 5.27
N GLN A 18 -20.79 -13.08 6.43
CA GLN A 18 -22.09 -13.49 6.95
C GLN A 18 -23.23 -13.14 5.99
N LYS A 19 -23.22 -11.93 5.41
CA LYS A 19 -24.18 -11.58 4.37
C LYS A 19 -24.07 -12.54 3.19
N GLN A 20 -22.88 -12.86 2.69
CA GLN A 20 -22.74 -13.82 1.60
C GLN A 20 -23.34 -15.19 1.94
N VAL A 21 -23.13 -15.67 3.18
CA VAL A 21 -23.76 -16.90 3.68
C VAL A 21 -25.29 -16.79 3.71
N ASP A 22 -25.84 -15.67 4.17
CA ASP A 22 -27.29 -15.43 4.24
C ASP A 22 -27.95 -15.44 2.84
N TRP A 23 -27.18 -15.17 1.79
CA TRP A 23 -27.64 -15.19 0.38
C TRP A 23 -27.49 -16.56 -0.30
N LEU A 24 -26.82 -17.54 0.32
CA LEU A 24 -26.63 -18.86 -0.27
C LEU A 24 -27.79 -19.79 0.10
N ASP A 25 -28.37 -20.44 -0.90
CA ASP A 25 -29.36 -21.51 -0.70
C ASP A 25 -28.72 -22.83 -0.23
N GLU A 26 -27.43 -23.01 -0.52
CA GLU A 26 -26.63 -24.19 -0.17
C GLU A 26 -25.57 -23.86 0.89
N SER A 27 -25.01 -24.91 1.52
CA SER A 27 -23.92 -24.73 2.47
C SER A 27 -22.71 -24.07 1.80
N PRO A 28 -22.07 -23.08 2.45
CA PRO A 28 -20.86 -22.45 1.92
C PRO A 28 -19.71 -23.47 1.79
N PRO A 29 -18.76 -23.26 0.85
CA PRO A 29 -17.57 -24.08 0.70
C PRO A 29 -16.50 -23.81 1.76
N PHE A 30 -16.87 -23.19 2.89
CA PHE A 30 -15.98 -22.80 3.98
C PHE A 30 -16.71 -22.91 5.33
N ASP A 31 -15.95 -22.98 6.42
CA ASP A 31 -16.50 -23.09 7.78
C ASP A 31 -16.82 -21.71 8.36
N ASN A 32 -18.09 -21.28 8.25
CA ASN A 32 -18.52 -19.99 8.79
C ASN A 32 -18.34 -19.89 10.31
N VAL A 33 -18.34 -21.00 11.07
CA VAL A 33 -18.07 -20.96 12.51
C VAL A 33 -16.63 -20.51 12.76
N GLN A 34 -15.67 -21.02 12.00
CA GLN A 34 -14.28 -20.57 12.06
C GLN A 34 -14.12 -19.12 11.60
N VAL A 35 -14.83 -18.69 10.55
CA VAL A 35 -14.83 -17.29 10.13
C VAL A 35 -15.29 -16.36 11.25
N GLN A 36 -16.38 -16.69 11.95
CA GLN A 36 -16.88 -15.87 13.05
C GLN A 36 -15.98 -15.95 14.29
N ALA A 37 -15.20 -17.02 14.48
CA ALA A 37 -14.24 -17.17 15.57
C ALA A 37 -12.92 -16.41 15.33
N ALA A 38 -12.54 -16.12 14.07
CA ALA A 38 -11.25 -15.51 13.73
C ALA A 38 -10.98 -14.19 14.48
N THR A 39 -9.83 -14.08 15.14
CA THR A 39 -9.39 -12.88 15.87
C THR A 39 -8.39 -12.03 15.08
N THR A 40 -7.85 -12.58 13.99
CA THR A 40 -6.92 -11.92 13.09
C THR A 40 -7.39 -12.00 11.63
N ILE A 41 -6.83 -11.13 10.77
CA ILE A 41 -7.08 -11.19 9.32
C ILE A 41 -6.56 -12.49 8.73
N ASN A 42 -5.36 -12.94 9.15
CA ASN A 42 -4.79 -14.21 8.70
C ASN A 42 -5.69 -15.41 9.03
N GLU A 43 -6.29 -15.43 10.23
CA GLU A 43 -7.26 -16.48 10.60
C GLU A 43 -8.52 -16.43 9.73
N LEU A 44 -9.01 -15.22 9.41
CA LEU A 44 -10.14 -15.05 8.50
C LEU A 44 -9.76 -15.50 7.07
N ASP A 45 -8.58 -15.13 6.58
CA ASP A 45 -8.11 -15.57 5.26
C ASP A 45 -7.94 -17.08 5.19
N ASN A 46 -7.47 -17.70 6.28
CA ASN A 46 -7.37 -19.15 6.35
C ASN A 46 -8.75 -19.85 6.35
N ALA A 47 -9.72 -19.28 7.09
CA ALA A 47 -11.05 -19.86 7.24
C ALA A 47 -12.00 -19.55 6.07
N TYR A 48 -11.76 -18.47 5.32
CA TYR A 48 -12.64 -17.99 4.26
C TYR A 48 -11.93 -17.85 2.92
N THR A 49 -10.91 -16.98 2.82
CA THR A 49 -10.28 -16.63 1.54
C THR A 49 -9.62 -17.84 0.88
N ALA A 50 -8.82 -18.59 1.63
CA ALA A 50 -8.13 -19.78 1.13
C ALA A 50 -9.09 -20.83 0.57
N PRO A 51 -10.09 -21.34 1.31
CA PRO A 51 -11.01 -22.36 0.79
C PRO A 51 -11.88 -21.84 -0.36
N VAL A 52 -12.33 -20.58 -0.32
CA VAL A 52 -13.18 -20.01 -1.39
C VAL A 52 -12.43 -19.91 -2.72
N PHE A 53 -11.14 -19.57 -2.70
CA PHE A 53 -10.34 -19.38 -3.90
C PHE A 53 -9.41 -20.56 -4.23
N GLY A 54 -9.47 -21.65 -3.46
CA GLY A 54 -8.70 -22.87 -3.69
C GLY A 54 -7.22 -22.78 -3.32
N PHE A 55 -6.86 -21.94 -2.35
CA PHE A 55 -5.53 -21.93 -1.73
C PHE A 55 -5.45 -22.94 -0.58
N GLU A 56 -4.25 -23.41 -0.28
CA GLU A 56 -4.03 -24.38 0.81
C GLU A 56 -4.26 -23.74 2.20
N ASP A 57 -3.75 -22.53 2.38
CA ASP A 57 -3.87 -21.73 3.60
C ASP A 57 -3.64 -20.24 3.29
N PHE A 58 -3.64 -19.40 4.33
CA PHE A 58 -3.36 -17.97 4.14
C PHE A 58 -1.94 -17.71 3.62
N ILE A 59 -0.94 -18.55 3.94
CA ILE A 59 0.45 -18.38 3.48
C ILE A 59 0.53 -18.63 1.98
N ASP A 60 -0.08 -19.72 1.50
CA ASP A 60 -0.19 -20.06 0.09
C ASP A 60 -0.92 -18.96 -0.68
N TYR A 61 -2.02 -18.44 -0.11
CA TYR A 61 -2.74 -17.29 -0.67
C TYR A 61 -1.82 -16.08 -0.86
N TYR A 62 -1.11 -15.64 0.20
CA TYR A 62 -0.22 -14.49 0.11
C TYR A 62 0.96 -14.74 -0.82
N ASN A 63 1.56 -15.92 -0.83
CA ASN A 63 2.66 -16.26 -1.73
C ASN A 63 2.22 -16.21 -3.20
N LYS A 64 1.10 -16.85 -3.56
CA LYS A 64 0.64 -16.90 -4.96
C LYS A 64 0.05 -15.58 -5.45
N SER A 65 -0.52 -14.78 -4.53
CA SER A 65 -1.21 -13.53 -4.88
C SER A 65 -0.35 -12.28 -4.68
N SER A 66 0.89 -12.41 -4.20
CA SER A 66 1.77 -11.27 -3.96
C SER A 66 2.24 -10.62 -5.26
N SER A 67 2.16 -9.30 -5.30
CA SER A 67 2.71 -8.50 -6.40
C SER A 67 4.23 -8.53 -6.48
N VAL A 68 4.93 -8.94 -5.39
CA VAL A 68 6.39 -8.94 -5.31
C VAL A 68 7.04 -9.76 -6.43
N HIS A 69 6.38 -10.83 -6.87
CA HIS A 69 6.86 -11.72 -7.94
C HIS A 69 6.83 -11.09 -9.33
N PHE A 70 6.16 -9.93 -9.48
CA PHE A 70 5.98 -9.26 -10.77
C PHE A 70 6.74 -7.93 -10.86
N ILE A 71 7.28 -7.43 -9.75
CA ILE A 71 8.00 -6.14 -9.69
C ILE A 71 9.18 -6.13 -10.68
N SER A 72 9.90 -7.25 -10.81
CA SER A 72 11.02 -7.41 -11.74
C SER A 72 10.67 -7.25 -13.22
N ASN A 73 9.38 -7.36 -13.58
CA ASN A 73 8.90 -7.23 -14.96
C ASN A 73 8.43 -5.81 -15.30
N ILE A 74 8.47 -4.86 -14.35
CA ILE A 74 8.07 -3.48 -14.60
C ILE A 74 9.11 -2.84 -15.51
N THR A 75 8.70 -2.38 -16.69
CA THR A 75 9.57 -1.71 -17.67
C THR A 75 9.31 -0.21 -17.78
N VAL A 76 8.23 0.29 -17.19
CA VAL A 76 7.87 1.70 -17.18
C VAL A 76 8.23 2.34 -15.84
N PRO A 77 8.71 3.60 -15.83
CA PRO A 77 8.93 4.33 -14.58
C PRO A 77 7.70 4.26 -13.68
N THR A 78 7.89 3.72 -12.48
CA THR A 78 6.83 3.47 -11.51
C THR A 78 7.24 3.98 -10.15
N MET A 79 6.36 4.71 -9.46
CA MET A 79 6.57 5.13 -8.08
C MET A 79 5.59 4.40 -7.17
N VAL A 80 6.11 3.71 -6.15
CA VAL A 80 5.33 3.05 -5.10
C VAL A 80 5.48 3.88 -3.83
N LEU A 81 4.37 4.41 -3.34
CA LEU A 81 4.32 5.23 -2.13
C LEU A 81 3.63 4.46 -1.01
N ASN A 82 4.25 4.35 0.16
CA ASN A 82 3.60 3.78 1.34
C ASN A 82 4.07 4.42 2.66
N SER A 83 3.32 4.21 3.75
CA SER A 83 3.69 4.66 5.09
C SER A 83 4.18 3.48 5.93
N LEU A 84 5.28 3.65 6.65
CA LEU A 84 5.78 2.62 7.56
C LEU A 84 4.83 2.32 8.72
N ASP A 85 3.96 3.28 9.10
CA ASP A 85 2.89 3.10 10.08
C ASP A 85 1.54 2.67 9.47
N ASP A 86 1.52 2.22 8.21
CA ASP A 86 0.32 1.62 7.59
C ASP A 86 -0.15 0.42 8.44
N PRO A 87 -1.42 0.42 8.93
CA PRO A 87 -1.92 -0.65 9.77
C PRO A 87 -2.03 -2.01 9.06
N PHE A 88 -1.96 -2.09 7.74
CA PHE A 88 -2.10 -3.32 6.96
C PHE A 88 -0.81 -4.10 6.79
N PHE A 89 0.33 -3.43 6.72
CA PHE A 89 1.60 -4.06 6.39
C PHE A 89 2.49 -4.13 7.63
N ASP A 90 3.14 -5.27 7.82
CA ASP A 90 4.28 -5.33 8.72
C ASP A 90 5.45 -4.62 8.05
N ALA A 91 6.29 -3.93 8.82
CA ALA A 91 7.51 -3.35 8.33
C ALA A 91 8.40 -4.39 7.61
N ALA A 92 8.34 -5.66 7.99
CA ALA A 92 9.07 -6.74 7.33
C ALA A 92 8.58 -7.05 5.89
N ALA A 93 7.36 -6.64 5.52
CA ALA A 93 6.77 -6.92 4.20
C ALA A 93 7.15 -5.89 3.13
N TYR A 94 7.86 -4.81 3.49
CA TYR A 94 8.27 -3.78 2.55
C TYR A 94 9.41 -4.28 1.65
N PRO A 95 9.25 -4.27 0.31
CA PRO A 95 10.32 -4.63 -0.59
C PRO A 95 11.50 -3.66 -0.43
N MET A 96 12.71 -4.20 -0.56
CA MET A 96 13.93 -3.40 -0.68
C MET A 96 14.00 -2.79 -2.09
N GLU A 97 14.70 -1.68 -2.21
CA GLU A 97 14.88 -1.01 -3.49
C GLU A 97 15.75 -1.88 -4.43
N ASP A 98 15.23 -2.16 -5.63
CA ASP A 98 15.94 -2.89 -6.67
C ASP A 98 16.22 -1.94 -7.84
N ASN A 99 17.47 -1.50 -7.95
CA ASN A 99 17.91 -0.57 -9.00
C ASN A 99 17.96 -1.22 -10.40
N SER A 100 17.68 -2.52 -10.53
CA SER A 100 17.60 -3.18 -11.85
C SER A 100 16.29 -2.92 -12.57
N VAL A 101 15.26 -2.43 -11.86
CA VAL A 101 13.97 -2.03 -12.42
C VAL A 101 13.72 -0.53 -12.26
N PRO A 102 12.96 0.11 -13.17
CA PRO A 102 12.58 1.52 -13.08
C PRO A 102 11.48 1.75 -12.03
N VAL A 103 11.59 1.13 -10.85
CA VAL A 103 10.64 1.25 -9.74
C VAL A 103 11.27 2.05 -8.62
N LYS A 104 10.63 3.14 -8.22
CA LYS A 104 11.01 3.95 -7.06
C LYS A 104 10.11 3.63 -5.88
N LEU A 105 10.70 3.16 -4.78
CA LEU A 105 10.00 2.97 -3.52
C LEU A 105 10.15 4.23 -2.67
N VAL A 106 9.03 4.77 -2.17
CA VAL A 106 8.98 5.94 -1.30
C VAL A 106 8.21 5.54 -0.05
N TYR A 107 8.93 5.51 1.07
CA TYR A 107 8.35 5.22 2.38
C TYR A 107 8.37 6.47 3.26
N THR A 108 7.22 6.82 3.84
CA THR A 108 7.18 7.85 4.89
C THR A 108 7.13 7.20 6.27
N LYS A 109 7.60 7.91 7.29
CA LYS A 109 7.48 7.44 8.68
C LYS A 109 6.02 7.36 9.13
N ASN A 110 5.21 8.32 8.71
CA ASN A 110 3.86 8.54 9.19
C ASN A 110 2.91 8.92 8.05
N GLY A 111 1.67 8.49 8.19
CA GLY A 111 0.62 8.65 7.17
C GLY A 111 -0.46 7.60 7.28
N GLY A 112 -0.22 6.45 7.89
CA GLY A 112 -1.14 5.32 7.86
C GLY A 112 -1.53 4.92 6.43
N HIS A 113 -2.68 4.28 6.27
CA HIS A 113 -3.10 3.74 4.96
C HIS A 113 -3.51 4.81 3.93
N LEU A 114 -4.05 5.95 4.37
CA LEU A 114 -4.58 7.02 3.49
C LEU A 114 -4.05 8.41 3.82
N GLY A 115 -3.31 8.57 4.92
CA GLY A 115 -2.92 9.88 5.41
C GLY A 115 -1.87 10.56 4.56
N HIS A 116 -1.18 9.90 3.61
CA HIS A 116 -0.38 10.62 2.60
C HIS A 116 -1.20 11.67 1.84
N MET A 117 -2.49 11.41 1.59
CA MET A 117 -3.38 12.38 0.92
C MET A 117 -3.71 13.60 1.81
N PHE A 118 -3.59 13.45 3.13
CA PHE A 118 -4.10 14.42 4.11
C PHE A 118 -3.03 14.93 5.09
N HIS A 119 -1.79 14.43 5.02
CA HIS A 119 -0.71 14.80 5.95
C HIS A 119 -0.18 16.19 5.59
N GLU A 120 -0.29 17.10 6.54
CA GLU A 120 0.25 18.44 6.46
C GLU A 120 1.77 18.41 6.64
N GLU A 121 2.49 19.18 5.84
CA GLU A 121 3.93 19.40 5.98
C GLU A 121 4.19 20.20 7.26
N GLY A 122 5.11 19.73 8.11
CA GLY A 122 5.45 20.40 9.36
C GLY A 122 6.10 21.75 9.10
N GLN A 123 5.38 22.84 9.38
CA GLN A 123 5.99 24.16 9.57
C GLN A 123 5.89 24.52 11.05
N GLU A 124 7.02 24.91 11.62
CA GLU A 124 7.08 25.64 12.88
C GLU A 124 6.10 26.82 12.82
N LYS A 125 5.41 27.08 13.94
CA LYS A 125 4.43 28.15 14.07
C LYS A 125 5.08 29.52 13.81
N SER A 126 5.08 29.99 12.57
CA SER A 126 5.37 31.39 12.25
C SER A 126 4.08 32.13 11.91
N GLY A 127 3.62 32.93 12.86
CA GLY A 127 2.89 34.19 12.62
C GLY A 127 1.48 34.11 12.03
N GLU A 128 0.55 34.80 12.69
CA GLU A 128 -0.81 35.06 12.24
C GLU A 128 -0.85 35.70 10.84
N GLY A 129 -1.67 35.14 9.94
CA GLY A 129 -2.06 35.81 8.69
C GLY A 129 -2.15 34.89 7.48
N GLU A 130 -3.36 34.80 6.93
CA GLU A 130 -3.74 34.24 5.61
C GLU A 130 -3.98 32.72 5.53
N ASP A 131 -5.24 32.38 5.23
CA ASP A 131 -5.72 31.07 4.76
C ASP A 131 -5.04 30.70 3.42
N LYS A 132 -3.79 30.25 3.50
CA LYS A 132 -3.15 29.54 2.40
C LYS A 132 -3.71 28.12 2.43
N HIS A 133 -4.48 27.74 1.41
CA HIS A 133 -4.90 26.36 1.21
C HIS A 133 -3.69 25.43 1.36
N LYS A 134 -3.66 24.68 2.47
CA LYS A 134 -2.56 23.79 2.85
C LYS A 134 -2.67 22.52 2.01
N ILE A 135 -1.80 22.38 1.02
CA ILE A 135 -1.75 21.20 0.15
C ILE A 135 -0.87 20.16 0.86
N SER A 136 -1.30 18.89 0.89
CA SER A 136 -0.48 17.77 1.35
C SER A 136 0.87 17.72 0.61
N TRP A 137 1.90 17.10 1.17
CA TRP A 137 3.17 16.89 0.47
C TRP A 137 3.05 15.92 -0.73
N MET A 138 2.05 15.02 -0.74
CA MET A 138 1.89 13.99 -1.76
C MET A 138 1.70 14.56 -3.19
N PRO A 139 0.84 15.57 -3.43
CA PRO A 139 0.77 16.24 -4.73
C PRO A 139 2.12 16.78 -5.22
N ASN A 140 2.97 17.30 -4.33
CA ASN A 140 4.29 17.80 -4.72
C ASN A 140 5.21 16.66 -5.18
N GLU A 141 5.23 15.54 -4.46
CA GLU A 141 6.04 14.37 -4.86
C GLU A 141 5.52 13.72 -6.15
N LEU A 142 4.20 13.69 -6.36
CA LEU A 142 3.60 13.23 -7.61
C LEU A 142 4.02 14.13 -8.80
N VAL A 143 3.93 15.45 -8.64
CA VAL A 143 4.36 16.40 -9.68
C VAL A 143 5.85 16.22 -10.01
N ARG A 144 6.70 16.02 -9.00
CA ARG A 144 8.13 15.77 -9.20
C ARG A 144 8.38 14.50 -10.01
N PHE A 145 7.70 13.41 -9.66
CA PHE A 145 7.80 12.15 -10.39
C PHE A 145 7.36 12.32 -11.86
N VAL A 146 6.19 12.92 -12.09
CA VAL A 146 5.67 13.16 -13.44
C VAL A 146 6.64 14.00 -14.27
N ARG A 147 7.18 15.09 -13.70
CA ARG A 147 8.16 15.94 -14.40
C ARG A 147 9.46 15.19 -14.72
N HIS A 148 9.93 14.32 -13.83
CA HIS A 148 11.11 13.50 -14.08
C HIS A 148 10.88 12.56 -15.26
N VAL A 149 9.75 11.84 -15.26
CA VAL A 149 9.37 10.95 -16.36
C VAL A 149 9.23 11.73 -17.67
N GLU A 150 8.54 12.87 -17.65
CA GLU A 150 8.36 13.73 -18.82
C GLU A 150 9.69 14.17 -19.42
N VAL A 151 10.58 14.77 -18.62
CA VAL A 151 11.90 15.23 -19.08
C VAL A 151 12.70 14.07 -19.67
N LYS A 152 12.71 12.90 -19.01
CA LYS A 152 13.50 11.76 -19.48
C LYS A 152 12.93 11.11 -20.73
N VAL A 153 11.61 10.97 -20.82
CA VAL A 153 10.95 10.46 -22.03
C VAL A 153 11.21 11.37 -23.23
N PHE A 154 11.23 12.70 -23.04
CA PHE A 154 11.59 13.63 -24.11
C PHE A 154 13.07 13.57 -24.50
N GLU A 155 13.97 13.28 -23.56
CA GLU A 155 15.42 13.19 -23.80
C GLU A 155 15.85 11.85 -24.42
N THR A 156 15.27 10.72 -24.01
CA THR A 156 15.75 9.37 -24.35
C THR A 156 14.77 8.49 -25.12
N GLY A 157 13.53 8.96 -25.33
CA GLY A 157 12.46 8.18 -25.98
C GLY A 157 11.70 7.23 -25.03
N TRP A 158 10.54 6.75 -25.49
CA TRP A 158 9.63 5.81 -24.78
C TRP A 158 10.14 4.35 -24.80
N PRO A 159 9.75 3.48 -23.85
CA PRO A 159 10.19 3.37 -22.47
C PRO A 159 11.13 2.15 -22.29
N GLU A 160 11.99 1.81 -23.25
CA GLU A 160 13.02 0.76 -23.04
C GLU A 160 14.32 1.35 -22.45
N ASN A 161 14.47 2.68 -22.43
CA ASN A 161 15.73 3.38 -22.13
C ASN A 161 15.64 4.39 -20.98
N VAL A 162 14.60 4.35 -20.14
CA VAL A 162 14.47 5.28 -19.00
C VAL A 162 15.16 4.66 -17.78
N GLU A 163 16.31 5.22 -17.40
CA GLU A 163 17.00 4.83 -16.16
C GLU A 163 16.09 5.02 -14.92
N PRO A 164 16.25 4.19 -13.87
CA PRO A 164 15.51 4.36 -12.61
C PRO A 164 15.69 5.76 -12.02
N LEU A 165 14.65 6.25 -11.33
CA LEU A 165 14.70 7.53 -10.62
C LEU A 165 15.82 7.49 -9.56
N LYS A 166 16.86 8.29 -9.74
CA LYS A 166 17.92 8.44 -8.72
C LYS A 166 17.32 8.97 -7.41
N SER A 167 17.81 8.46 -6.28
CA SER A 167 17.40 8.88 -4.93
C SER A 167 17.51 10.40 -4.77
N TYR A 168 16.42 11.05 -4.37
CA TYR A 168 16.41 12.47 -4.00
C TYR A 168 16.13 12.59 -2.50
N GLU A 169 16.98 13.33 -1.79
CA GLU A 169 16.70 13.80 -0.44
C GLU A 169 15.69 14.95 -0.53
N SER A 170 14.41 14.66 -0.29
CA SER A 170 13.38 15.69 -0.11
C SER A 170 13.48 16.20 1.33
N SER A 171 13.68 17.51 1.54
CA SER A 171 13.71 18.11 2.88
C SER A 171 12.35 18.07 3.60
N ALA A 172 11.29 17.70 2.89
CA ALA A 172 9.89 17.71 3.35
C ALA A 172 9.42 16.37 3.93
N VAL A 173 10.07 15.28 3.54
CA VAL A 173 9.68 13.91 3.87
C VAL A 173 10.95 13.16 4.23
N GLU A 174 11.00 12.59 5.42
CA GLU A 174 12.00 11.56 5.73
C GLU A 174 11.68 10.31 4.90
N VAL A 175 12.15 10.34 3.65
CA VAL A 175 12.15 9.18 2.75
C VAL A 175 13.22 8.25 3.28
N ILE A 176 12.79 7.18 3.92
CA ILE A 176 13.72 6.16 4.43
C ILE A 176 14.00 5.21 3.26
N SER A 177 15.23 5.23 2.75
CA SER A 177 15.75 4.10 1.99
C SER A 177 15.99 2.95 2.96
N ARG A 178 15.60 1.74 2.55
CA ARG A 178 15.77 0.52 3.34
C ARG A 178 16.71 -0.43 2.63
#